data_AF-A0A351FHC4-F1
#
_entry.id   AF-A0A351FHC4-F1
#
_cell.length_a   1.000
_cell.length_b   1.000
_cell.length_c   1.000
_cell.angle_alpha   90.00
_cell.angle_beta   90.00
_cell.angle_gamma   90.00
#
_symmetry.space_group_name_H-M   'P 1'
#
loop_
_entity.id
_entity.type
_entity.pdbx_description
1 polymer ?
#
loop_
_entity_poly.entity_id
_entity_poly.type
_entity_poly.pdbx_seq_one_letter_code
_entity_poly.pdbx_strand_id
1 'polypeptide(L)'
;DSADPEFVAAQAEAEVLAERSSELAAALSGIPVEGGLAMLRADPLTQGPRIFEANCSQCHRFEGHDGLGGQPADPPSASDLAGFGTRAWLAGLLDPERVATDEYFGGTEHVNGRMSRFVQRGVARFSPEVRSDLAKVIMAVSAEGSLPAQVEQDAVQQAEIEEGRALISGEEINCTRCHTFRDQTEGDVGPVLTGWGSRDWMLGMLHDPTEERFYGADNDRMPSFGAEKILTEDEMGLVVDWLRGDWVRQDSQGH
;
A
#
# COMPACT_ATOMS: atom_id res chain seq x y z
N ASP A 1 -9.13 26.42 32.98
CA ASP A 1 -8.88 25.10 32.38
C ASP A 1 -9.48 24.85 31.01
N SER A 2 -10.52 25.54 30.54
CA SER A 2 -11.08 25.29 29.19
C SER A 2 -10.29 25.87 28.00
N ALA A 3 -9.01 26.23 28.19
CA ALA A 3 -8.18 26.89 27.18
C ALA A 3 -6.78 26.27 27.06
N ASP A 4 -6.57 25.11 27.69
CA ASP A 4 -5.34 24.33 27.51
C ASP A 4 -5.37 23.68 26.12
N PRO A 5 -4.37 23.94 25.24
CA PRO A 5 -4.30 23.33 23.91
C PRO A 5 -4.34 21.80 23.92
N GLU A 6 -3.76 21.13 24.93
CA GLU A 6 -3.80 19.67 25.03
C GLU A 6 -5.22 19.17 25.33
N PHE A 7 -5.93 19.87 26.21
CA PHE A 7 -7.33 19.56 26.53
C PHE A 7 -8.24 19.74 25.31
N VAL A 8 -8.04 20.81 24.54
CA VAL A 8 -8.82 21.07 23.31
C VAL A 8 -8.56 19.99 22.25
N ALA A 9 -7.30 19.58 22.07
CA ALA A 9 -6.94 18.51 21.15
C ALA A 9 -7.56 17.16 21.57
N ALA A 10 -7.46 16.81 22.86
CA ALA A 10 -8.05 15.60 23.41
C ALA A 10 -9.58 15.59 23.29
N GLN A 11 -10.24 16.75 23.44
CA GLN A 11 -11.69 16.86 23.23
C GLN A 11 -12.06 16.63 21.77
N ALA A 12 -11.35 17.26 20.82
CA ALA A 12 -11.60 17.07 19.39
C ALA A 12 -11.39 15.61 18.96
N GLU A 13 -10.34 14.96 19.45
CA GLU A 13 -10.09 13.53 19.22
C GLU A 13 -11.22 12.66 19.78
N ALA A 14 -11.71 12.96 20.99
CA ALA A 14 -12.82 12.24 21.59
C ALA A 14 -14.12 12.40 20.79
N GLU A 15 -14.38 13.60 20.23
CA GLU A 15 -15.53 13.85 19.36
C GLU A 15 -15.46 13.03 18.07
N VAL A 16 -14.29 12.98 17.41
CA VAL A 16 -14.07 12.15 16.22
C VAL A 16 -14.26 10.66 16.52
N LEU A 17 -13.73 10.17 17.64
CA LEU A 17 -13.89 8.77 18.04
C LEU A 17 -15.35 8.43 18.40
N ALA A 18 -16.09 9.36 19.00
CA ALA A 18 -17.51 9.17 19.33
C ALA A 18 -18.37 9.09 18.06
N GLU A 19 -18.11 9.95 17.08
CA GLU A 19 -18.73 9.87 15.76
C GLU A 19 -18.43 8.52 15.11
N ARG A 20 -17.15 8.15 15.00
CA ARG A 20 -16.73 6.87 14.43
C ARG A 20 -17.33 5.66 15.13
N SER A 21 -17.43 5.67 16.45
CA SER A 21 -18.09 4.61 17.21
C SER A 21 -19.58 4.47 16.84
N SER A 22 -20.25 5.58 16.54
CA SER A 22 -21.66 5.56 16.13
C SER A 22 -21.80 4.98 14.71
N GLU A 23 -20.89 5.30 13.79
CA GLU A 23 -20.86 4.73 12.45
C GLU A 23 -20.67 3.21 12.48
N LEU A 24 -19.68 2.74 13.25
CA LEU A 24 -19.39 1.32 13.37
C LEU A 24 -20.55 0.57 14.00
N ALA A 25 -21.18 1.13 15.05
CA ALA A 25 -22.35 0.52 15.65
C ALA A 25 -23.53 0.42 14.66
N ALA A 26 -23.74 1.43 13.83
CA ALA A 26 -24.78 1.39 12.79
C ALA A 26 -24.48 0.30 11.75
N ALA A 27 -23.25 0.24 11.24
CA ALA A 27 -22.86 -0.74 10.23
C ALA A 27 -22.85 -2.19 10.75
N LEU A 28 -22.49 -2.40 12.02
CA LEU A 28 -22.46 -3.72 12.66
C LEU A 28 -23.81 -4.13 13.27
N SER A 29 -24.88 -3.36 13.05
CA SER A 29 -26.22 -3.59 13.64
C SER A 29 -26.24 -3.63 15.17
N GLY A 30 -25.34 -2.88 15.81
CA GLY A 30 -25.26 -2.74 17.26
C GLY A 30 -23.83 -2.64 17.79
N ILE A 31 -23.71 -2.45 19.09
CA ILE A 31 -22.44 -2.52 19.81
C ILE A 31 -22.16 -3.99 20.15
N PRO A 32 -20.98 -4.54 19.81
CA PRO A 32 -20.63 -5.92 20.12
C PRO A 32 -20.57 -6.17 21.64
N VAL A 33 -20.62 -7.44 22.06
CA VAL A 33 -20.66 -7.81 23.49
C VAL A 33 -19.37 -7.42 24.23
N GLU A 34 -18.27 -7.34 23.49
CA GLU A 34 -16.96 -6.87 23.91
C GLU A 34 -16.94 -5.35 24.18
N GLY A 35 -17.96 -4.62 23.71
CA GLY A 35 -18.20 -3.19 23.95
C GLY A 35 -17.65 -2.25 22.87
N GLY A 36 -18.09 -0.99 22.92
CA GLY A 36 -17.75 0.02 21.90
C GLY A 36 -16.26 0.37 21.82
N LEU A 37 -15.53 0.23 22.93
CA LEU A 37 -14.08 0.43 22.93
C LEU A 37 -13.34 -0.70 22.20
N ALA A 38 -13.79 -1.95 22.36
CA ALA A 38 -13.22 -3.07 21.63
C ALA A 38 -13.46 -2.93 20.12
N MET A 39 -14.63 -2.42 19.74
CA MET A 39 -14.97 -2.10 18.35
C MET A 39 -14.03 -1.05 17.74
N LEU A 40 -13.75 0.05 18.45
CA LEU A 40 -12.77 1.05 17.97
C LEU A 40 -11.35 0.48 17.89
N ARG A 41 -10.95 -0.38 18.82
CA ARG A 41 -9.64 -1.06 18.78
C ARG A 41 -9.48 -2.04 17.63
N ALA A 42 -10.59 -2.51 17.07
CA ALA A 42 -10.61 -3.40 15.91
C ALA A 42 -10.87 -2.65 14.59
N ASP A 43 -10.99 -1.32 14.61
CA ASP A 43 -11.30 -0.52 13.42
C ASP A 43 -10.01 0.00 12.74
N PRO A 44 -9.72 -0.44 11.50
CA PRO A 44 -8.53 0.02 10.77
C PRO A 44 -8.45 1.54 10.64
N LEU A 45 -9.58 2.23 10.46
CA LEU A 45 -9.58 3.68 10.27
C LEU A 45 -9.09 4.46 11.50
N THR A 46 -9.31 3.93 12.71
CA THR A 46 -8.84 4.60 13.94
C THR A 46 -7.48 4.11 14.42
N GLN A 47 -7.15 2.83 14.20
CA GLN A 47 -5.90 2.24 14.68
C GLN A 47 -4.78 2.28 13.65
N GLY A 48 -5.08 2.07 12.37
CA GLY A 48 -4.09 2.03 11.29
C GLY A 48 -3.18 3.26 11.24
N PRO A 49 -3.72 4.50 11.24
CA PRO A 49 -2.90 5.71 11.30
C PRO A 49 -1.97 5.79 12.50
N ARG A 50 -2.41 5.33 13.68
CA ARG A 50 -1.61 5.35 14.91
C ARG A 50 -0.48 4.33 14.88
N ILE A 51 -0.77 3.14 14.36
CA ILE A 51 0.23 2.09 14.16
C ILE A 51 1.25 2.55 13.13
N PHE A 52 0.80 3.18 12.04
CA PHE A 52 1.67 3.74 11.01
C PHE A 52 2.58 4.83 11.57
N GLU A 53 2.02 5.80 12.31
CA GLU A 53 2.80 6.86 12.93
C GLU A 53 3.89 6.29 13.83
N ALA A 54 3.53 5.37 14.73
CA ALA A 54 4.46 4.83 15.72
C ALA A 54 5.53 3.90 15.13
N ASN A 55 5.27 3.22 14.00
CA ASN A 55 6.14 2.12 13.52
C ASN A 55 6.66 2.30 12.10
N CYS A 56 5.94 3.02 11.24
CA CYS A 56 6.25 3.13 9.81
C CYS A 56 6.79 4.52 9.44
N SER A 57 6.31 5.57 10.11
CA SER A 57 6.56 6.97 9.74
C SER A 57 8.02 7.42 9.90
N GLN A 58 8.84 6.65 10.61
CA GLN A 58 10.29 6.89 10.66
C GLN A 58 10.97 6.76 9.29
N CYS A 59 10.41 5.93 8.40
CA CYS A 59 10.96 5.69 7.06
C CYS A 59 9.97 6.08 5.96
N HIS A 60 8.72 5.66 6.09
CA HIS A 60 7.66 5.87 5.11
C HIS A 60 6.91 7.18 5.37
N ARG A 61 6.28 7.71 4.34
CA ARG A 61 5.27 8.76 4.45
C ARG A 61 3.93 8.23 3.97
N PHE A 62 2.88 8.94 4.34
CA PHE A 62 1.54 8.79 3.79
C PHE A 62 1.13 10.17 3.28
N GLU A 63 1.12 10.36 1.96
CA GLU A 63 0.90 11.68 1.32
C GLU A 63 1.81 12.78 1.89
N GLY A 64 3.07 12.42 2.16
CA GLY A 64 4.06 13.32 2.75
C GLY A 64 3.95 13.53 4.28
N HIS A 65 2.95 12.96 4.96
CA HIS A 65 2.78 13.05 6.42
C HIS A 65 3.01 11.72 7.14
N ASP A 66 2.92 11.72 8.47
CA ASP A 66 3.17 10.57 9.37
C ASP A 66 1.97 9.63 9.58
N GLY A 67 0.94 9.70 8.74
CA GLY A 67 -0.34 9.02 8.92
C GLY A 67 -1.37 9.76 9.81
N LEU A 68 -0.94 10.57 10.78
CA LEU A 68 -1.83 11.40 11.63
C LEU A 68 -1.84 12.89 11.23
N GLY A 69 -1.07 13.25 10.21
CA GLY A 69 -1.03 14.60 9.63
C GLY A 69 0.15 15.43 10.13
N GLY A 70 0.99 14.88 11.02
CA GLY A 70 2.25 15.47 11.39
C GLY A 70 3.26 15.38 10.25
N GLN A 71 4.22 16.30 10.26
CA GLN A 71 5.22 16.45 9.20
C GLN A 71 6.60 16.14 9.81
N PRO A 72 7.12 14.91 9.62
CA PRO A 72 8.45 14.57 10.09
C PRO A 72 9.50 15.50 9.47
N ALA A 73 10.43 15.98 10.29
CA ALA A 73 11.48 16.91 9.83
C ALA A 73 12.54 16.24 8.96
N ASP A 74 12.83 14.96 9.24
CA ASP A 74 13.79 14.18 8.46
C ASP A 74 13.18 13.77 7.11
N PRO A 75 13.98 13.73 6.03
CA PRO A 75 13.51 13.25 4.74
C PRO A 75 13.09 11.77 4.82
N PRO A 76 12.11 11.34 4.02
CA PRO A 76 11.74 9.93 3.97
C PRO A 76 12.91 9.08 3.50
N SER A 77 12.96 7.88 4.01
CA SER A 77 14.02 6.90 3.73
C SER A 77 13.43 5.60 3.16
N ALA A 78 12.14 5.62 2.83
CA ALA A 78 11.40 4.61 2.10
C ALA A 78 10.25 5.26 1.31
N SER A 79 9.64 4.54 0.37
CA SER A 79 8.58 5.07 -0.50
C SER A 79 7.37 5.57 0.30
N ASP A 80 6.68 6.57 -0.24
CA ASP A 80 5.36 6.96 0.26
C ASP A 80 4.37 5.81 0.02
N LEU A 81 3.56 5.49 1.03
CA LEU A 81 2.64 4.36 1.01
C LEU A 81 1.19 4.75 0.72
N ALA A 82 0.90 6.05 0.59
CA ALA A 82 -0.45 6.49 0.23
C ALA A 82 -0.82 6.02 -1.18
N GLY A 83 -1.93 5.27 -1.26
CA GLY A 83 -2.38 4.67 -2.51
C GLY A 83 -1.51 3.52 -3.01
N PHE A 84 -0.64 2.93 -2.17
CA PHE A 84 0.07 1.71 -2.53
C PHE A 84 -0.90 0.63 -3.05
N GLY A 85 -0.50 -0.09 -4.10
CA GLY A 85 -1.36 -1.06 -4.78
C GLY A 85 -2.27 -0.45 -5.86
N THR A 86 -2.52 0.86 -5.85
CA THR A 86 -3.36 1.51 -6.87
C THR A 86 -2.63 1.63 -8.20
N ARG A 87 -3.42 1.79 -9.27
CA ARG A 87 -2.89 2.05 -10.62
C ARG A 87 -2.08 3.35 -10.67
N ALA A 88 -2.50 4.38 -9.93
CA ALA A 88 -1.85 5.67 -9.89
C ALA A 88 -0.46 5.59 -9.23
N TRP A 89 -0.37 4.90 -8.09
CA TRP A 89 0.90 4.69 -7.39
C TRP A 89 1.87 3.87 -8.25
N LEU A 90 1.40 2.78 -8.86
CA LEU A 90 2.24 1.95 -9.73
C LEU A 90 2.69 2.70 -11.00
N ALA A 91 1.83 3.54 -11.58
CA ALA A 91 2.21 4.40 -12.70
C ALA A 91 3.31 5.40 -12.31
N GLY A 92 3.27 5.96 -11.10
CA GLY A 92 4.33 6.83 -10.60
C GLY A 92 5.64 6.09 -10.35
N LEU A 93 5.60 4.87 -9.82
CA LEU A 93 6.79 4.03 -9.67
C LEU A 93 7.45 3.73 -11.04
N LEU A 94 6.65 3.60 -12.09
CA LEU A 94 7.10 3.32 -13.46
C LEU A 94 7.38 4.60 -14.27
N ASP A 95 7.35 5.77 -13.64
CA ASP A 95 7.70 7.04 -14.29
C ASP A 95 9.22 7.29 -14.19
N PRO A 96 9.93 7.45 -15.32
CA PRO A 96 11.36 7.78 -15.36
C PRO A 96 11.78 8.99 -14.54
N GLU A 97 10.90 9.97 -14.39
CA GLU A 97 11.19 11.20 -13.65
C GLU A 97 10.91 11.07 -12.15
N ARG A 98 10.08 10.09 -11.75
CA ARG A 98 9.62 9.95 -10.35
C ARG A 98 10.24 8.77 -9.63
N VAL A 99 10.60 7.68 -10.31
CA VAL A 99 11.09 6.44 -9.66
C VAL A 99 12.25 6.66 -8.68
N ALA A 100 13.12 7.64 -8.93
CA ALA A 100 14.28 7.96 -8.11
C ALA A 100 14.06 9.15 -7.16
N THR A 101 12.83 9.64 -7.01
CA THR A 101 12.49 10.66 -6.02
C THR A 101 12.13 10.03 -4.68
N ASP A 102 12.09 10.86 -3.64
CA ASP A 102 11.71 10.51 -2.27
C ASP A 102 10.30 9.90 -2.15
N GLU A 103 9.42 10.12 -3.14
CA GLU A 103 8.10 9.49 -3.21
C GLU A 103 8.19 7.98 -3.47
N TYR A 104 9.23 7.53 -4.19
CA TYR A 104 9.43 6.12 -4.57
C TYR A 104 10.77 5.61 -4.02
N PHE A 105 11.76 5.30 -4.87
CA PHE A 105 12.99 4.66 -4.43
C PHE A 105 14.12 5.63 -4.02
N GLY A 106 13.92 6.94 -4.14
CA GLY A 106 14.97 7.95 -3.92
C GLY A 106 15.69 7.87 -2.57
N GLY A 107 14.94 7.64 -1.49
CA GLY A 107 15.47 7.50 -0.14
C GLY A 107 16.02 6.10 0.20
N THR A 108 15.92 5.13 -0.70
CA THR A 108 16.26 3.71 -0.47
C THR A 108 17.57 3.30 -1.14
N GLU A 109 18.12 2.15 -0.74
CA GLU A 109 19.21 1.49 -1.47
C GLU A 109 18.83 1.12 -2.92
N HIS A 110 17.54 1.08 -3.24
CA HIS A 110 17.04 0.77 -4.57
C HIS A 110 17.08 1.94 -5.56
N VAL A 111 17.43 3.16 -5.15
CA VAL A 111 17.51 4.34 -6.05
C VAL A 111 18.36 4.08 -7.29
N ASN A 112 19.44 3.29 -7.13
CA ASN A 112 20.34 2.87 -8.21
C ASN A 112 20.19 1.39 -8.59
N GLY A 113 19.14 0.74 -8.09
CA GLY A 113 18.84 -0.68 -8.26
C GLY A 113 18.46 -1.07 -9.68
N ARG A 114 18.23 -2.38 -9.91
CA ARG A 114 17.80 -2.90 -11.21
C ARG A 114 16.49 -2.27 -11.68
N MET A 115 15.50 -2.16 -10.78
CA MET A 115 14.19 -1.60 -11.12
C MET A 115 14.26 -0.13 -11.51
N SER A 116 14.88 0.74 -10.68
CA SER A 116 15.05 2.16 -11.00
C SER A 116 15.77 2.39 -12.33
N ARG A 117 16.82 1.61 -12.61
CA ARG A 117 17.53 1.69 -13.89
C ARG A 117 16.70 1.19 -15.07
N PHE A 118 15.87 0.17 -14.87
CA PHE A 118 14.93 -0.30 -15.90
C PHE A 118 13.92 0.79 -16.25
N VAL A 119 13.34 1.46 -15.25
CA VAL A 119 12.39 2.56 -15.47
C VAL A 119 13.08 3.76 -16.16
N GLN A 120 14.20 4.23 -15.63
CA GLN A 120 14.91 5.40 -16.16
C GLN A 120 15.51 5.19 -17.57
N ARG A 121 15.80 3.95 -17.98
CA ARG A 121 16.50 3.67 -19.25
C ARG A 121 15.66 2.90 -20.26
N GLY A 122 14.86 1.95 -19.78
CA GLY A 122 13.94 1.12 -20.57
C GLY A 122 12.63 1.85 -20.81
N VAL A 123 11.84 2.04 -19.75
CA VAL A 123 10.51 2.69 -19.84
C VAL A 123 10.60 4.09 -20.46
N ALA A 124 11.66 4.84 -20.15
CA ALA A 124 11.92 6.16 -20.76
C ALA A 124 11.95 6.13 -22.31
N ARG A 125 12.31 5.00 -22.92
CA ARG A 125 12.45 4.81 -24.37
C ARG A 125 11.25 4.13 -25.02
N PHE A 126 10.24 3.73 -24.26
CA PHE A 126 9.04 3.11 -24.82
C PHE A 126 8.34 4.07 -25.78
N SER A 127 7.94 3.52 -26.94
CA SER A 127 7.12 4.24 -27.91
C SER A 127 5.73 4.54 -27.33
N PRO A 128 4.95 5.45 -27.95
CA PRO A 128 3.57 5.69 -27.51
C PRO A 128 2.72 4.42 -27.44
N GLU A 129 2.92 3.49 -28.37
CA GLU A 129 2.22 2.20 -28.42
C GLU A 129 2.61 1.32 -27.22
N VAL A 130 3.91 1.15 -26.96
CA VAL A 130 4.39 0.36 -25.81
C VAL A 130 3.97 1.00 -24.47
N ARG A 131 3.87 2.33 -24.40
CA ARG A 131 3.34 3.02 -23.21
C ARG A 131 1.85 2.75 -23.00
N SER A 132 1.07 2.64 -24.08
CA SER A 132 -0.33 2.22 -23.99
C SER A 132 -0.46 0.78 -23.49
N ASP A 133 0.45 -0.10 -23.92
CA ASP A 133 0.49 -1.47 -23.44
C ASP A 133 0.93 -1.55 -21.97
N LEU A 134 1.91 -0.73 -21.56
CA LEU A 134 2.33 -0.60 -20.16
C LEU A 134 1.18 -0.16 -19.26
N ALA A 135 0.29 0.71 -19.72
CA ALA A 135 -0.89 1.09 -18.95
C ALA A 135 -1.80 -0.11 -18.65
N LYS A 136 -1.96 -1.04 -19.59
CA LYS A 136 -2.71 -2.29 -19.37
C LYS A 136 -1.98 -3.21 -18.41
N VAL A 137 -0.65 -3.30 -18.48
CA VAL A 137 0.17 -4.05 -17.51
C VAL A 137 0.02 -3.48 -16.10
N ILE A 138 0.00 -2.15 -15.95
CA ILE A 138 -0.27 -1.47 -14.67
C ILE A 138 -1.64 -1.85 -14.12
N MET A 139 -2.67 -1.86 -14.97
CA MET A 139 -4.01 -2.32 -14.59
C MET A 139 -3.98 -3.78 -14.12
N ALA A 140 -3.28 -4.65 -14.84
CA ALA A 140 -3.18 -6.06 -14.51
C ALA A 140 -2.49 -6.33 -13.16
N VAL A 141 -1.37 -5.66 -12.89
CA VAL A 141 -0.63 -5.81 -11.62
C VAL A 141 -1.40 -5.19 -10.47
N SER A 142 -2.00 -4.01 -10.66
CA SER A 142 -2.82 -3.36 -9.62
C SER A 142 -4.08 -4.17 -9.27
N ALA A 143 -4.68 -4.85 -10.26
CA ALA A 143 -5.84 -5.71 -10.04
C ALA A 143 -5.55 -6.94 -9.14
N GLU A 144 -4.29 -7.37 -9.00
CA GLU A 144 -3.90 -8.38 -8.01
C GLU A 144 -4.23 -7.94 -6.58
N GLY A 145 -4.24 -6.62 -6.35
CA GLY A 145 -4.50 -6.04 -5.04
C GLY A 145 -5.95 -6.14 -4.60
N SER A 146 -6.90 -6.33 -5.51
CA SER A 146 -8.35 -6.38 -5.21
C SER A 146 -8.78 -5.25 -4.26
N LEU A 147 -8.32 -4.01 -4.51
CA LEU A 147 -8.58 -2.87 -3.65
C LEU A 147 -10.08 -2.50 -3.70
N PRO A 148 -10.74 -2.22 -2.56
CA PRO A 148 -12.16 -1.86 -2.54
C PRO A 148 -12.48 -0.64 -3.41
N ALA A 149 -11.57 0.35 -3.45
CA ALA A 149 -11.73 1.54 -4.25
C ALA A 149 -11.64 1.31 -5.77
N GLN A 150 -11.13 0.14 -6.21
CA GLN A 150 -10.91 -0.17 -7.62
C GLN A 150 -11.76 -1.35 -8.13
N VAL A 151 -12.42 -2.12 -7.26
CA VAL A 151 -13.08 -3.38 -7.64
C VAL A 151 -14.13 -3.22 -8.75
N GLU A 152 -14.92 -2.15 -8.72
CA GLU A 152 -15.92 -1.87 -9.77
C GLU A 152 -15.25 -1.48 -11.09
N GLN A 153 -14.21 -0.66 -11.01
CA GLN A 153 -13.44 -0.25 -12.18
C GLN A 153 -12.72 -1.46 -12.82
N ASP A 154 -12.16 -2.36 -12.02
CA ASP A 154 -11.52 -3.58 -12.48
C ASP A 154 -12.54 -4.49 -13.17
N ALA A 155 -13.75 -4.63 -12.63
CA ALA A 155 -14.82 -5.42 -13.25
C ALA A 155 -15.24 -4.87 -14.64
N VAL A 156 -15.31 -3.54 -14.79
CA VAL A 156 -15.62 -2.90 -16.07
C VAL A 156 -14.49 -3.08 -17.09
N GLN A 157 -13.24 -3.06 -16.64
CA GLN A 157 -12.04 -3.08 -17.48
C GLN A 157 -11.33 -4.44 -17.50
N GLN A 158 -12.10 -5.51 -17.30
CA GLN A 158 -11.56 -6.87 -17.22
C GLN A 158 -10.81 -7.25 -18.50
N ALA A 159 -11.28 -6.82 -19.68
CA ALA A 159 -10.64 -7.16 -20.95
C ALA A 159 -9.23 -6.56 -21.06
N GLU A 160 -9.07 -5.29 -20.69
CA GLU A 160 -7.76 -4.61 -20.66
C GLU A 160 -6.83 -5.21 -19.60
N ILE A 161 -7.38 -5.64 -18.46
CA ILE A 161 -6.62 -6.36 -17.43
C ILE A 161 -6.09 -7.69 -17.98
N GLU A 162 -6.91 -8.51 -18.65
CA GLU A 162 -6.44 -9.76 -19.24
C GLU A 162 -5.39 -9.53 -20.33
N GLU A 163 -5.56 -8.49 -21.15
CA GLU A 163 -4.55 -8.11 -22.14
C GLU A 163 -3.24 -7.68 -21.46
N GLY A 164 -3.31 -6.90 -20.38
CA GLY A 164 -2.16 -6.54 -19.57
C GLY A 164 -1.41 -7.75 -18.99
N ARG A 165 -2.14 -8.78 -18.56
CA ARG A 165 -1.54 -10.04 -18.08
C ARG A 165 -0.79 -10.80 -19.18
N ALA A 166 -1.22 -10.69 -20.43
CA ALA A 166 -0.47 -11.25 -21.56
C ALA A 166 0.74 -10.38 -21.94
N LEU A 167 0.60 -9.05 -21.87
CA LEU A 167 1.64 -8.09 -22.25
C LEU A 167 2.82 -8.04 -21.28
N ILE A 168 2.63 -8.40 -20.01
CA ILE A 168 3.66 -8.29 -18.96
C ILE A 168 4.95 -9.06 -19.28
N SER A 169 4.88 -10.09 -20.13
CA SER A 169 6.00 -10.90 -20.60
C SER A 169 6.34 -10.72 -22.07
N GLY A 170 5.68 -9.78 -22.75
CA GLY A 170 6.03 -9.42 -24.11
C GLY A 170 7.45 -8.84 -24.18
N GLU A 171 8.12 -9.02 -25.32
CA GLU A 171 9.55 -8.68 -25.49
C GLU A 171 9.91 -7.23 -25.15
N GLU A 172 9.00 -6.28 -25.41
CA GLU A 172 9.21 -4.85 -25.16
C GLU A 172 9.11 -4.45 -23.68
N ILE A 173 8.16 -5.04 -22.94
CA ILE A 173 7.91 -4.71 -21.52
C ILE A 173 8.68 -5.66 -20.60
N ASN A 174 8.51 -6.96 -20.81
CA ASN A 174 9.25 -8.07 -20.21
C ASN A 174 9.53 -7.94 -18.69
N CYS A 175 8.51 -7.58 -17.90
CA CYS A 175 8.63 -7.49 -16.45
C CYS A 175 8.92 -8.88 -15.84
N THR A 176 8.42 -9.94 -16.47
CA THR A 176 8.57 -11.32 -15.99
C THR A 176 9.98 -11.88 -16.07
N ARG A 177 10.87 -11.21 -16.81
CA ARG A 177 12.31 -11.51 -16.77
C ARG A 177 12.90 -11.38 -15.35
N CYS A 178 12.35 -10.49 -14.54
CA CYS A 178 12.82 -10.25 -13.18
C CYS A 178 11.81 -10.67 -12.13
N HIS A 179 10.50 -10.53 -12.41
CA HIS A 179 9.44 -10.74 -11.45
C HIS A 179 8.61 -11.98 -11.78
N THR A 180 8.35 -12.84 -10.80
CA THR A 180 7.31 -13.86 -10.97
C THR A 180 5.93 -13.20 -11.00
N PHE A 181 5.09 -13.58 -11.97
CA PHE A 181 3.70 -13.13 -12.08
C PHE A 181 2.79 -14.26 -12.56
N ARG A 182 1.90 -14.69 -11.67
CA ARG A 182 0.97 -15.81 -11.87
C ARG A 182 1.71 -17.10 -12.26
N ASP A 183 1.39 -17.65 -13.43
CA ASP A 183 2.01 -18.84 -14.00
C ASP A 183 3.40 -18.58 -14.60
N GLN A 184 3.81 -17.31 -14.71
CA GLN A 184 5.09 -16.91 -15.26
C GLN A 184 6.14 -16.81 -14.16
N THR A 185 6.97 -17.85 -14.06
CA THR A 185 7.96 -18.05 -12.97
C THR A 185 9.40 -17.86 -13.43
N GLU A 186 9.62 -17.28 -14.62
CA GLU A 186 10.98 -17.07 -15.17
C GLU A 186 11.79 -16.02 -14.40
N GLY A 187 11.14 -15.15 -13.63
CA GLY A 187 11.78 -14.12 -12.81
C GLY A 187 11.96 -14.56 -11.35
N ASP A 188 13.21 -14.62 -10.90
CA ASP A 188 13.64 -15.02 -9.55
C ASP A 188 14.45 -13.92 -8.83
N VAL A 189 14.43 -12.69 -9.35
CA VAL A 189 15.34 -11.61 -8.92
C VAL A 189 14.61 -10.45 -8.24
N GLY A 190 13.38 -10.15 -8.66
CA GLY A 190 12.55 -9.10 -8.09
C GLY A 190 11.39 -9.67 -7.26
N PRO A 191 10.75 -8.84 -6.42
CA PRO A 191 9.58 -9.26 -5.66
C PRO A 191 8.51 -9.91 -6.55
N VAL A 192 7.84 -10.93 -6.03
CA VAL A 192 6.72 -11.59 -6.70
C VAL A 192 5.60 -10.57 -6.89
N LEU A 193 5.13 -10.43 -8.13
CA LEU A 193 4.04 -9.52 -8.49
C LEU A 193 2.66 -10.21 -8.39
N THR A 194 2.62 -11.55 -8.29
CA THR A 194 1.39 -12.28 -7.99
C THR A 194 0.83 -11.86 -6.64
N GLY A 195 -0.43 -11.42 -6.61
CA GLY A 195 -1.05 -10.88 -5.41
C GLY A 195 -0.51 -9.52 -4.98
N TRP A 196 0.29 -8.81 -5.80
CA TRP A 196 0.88 -7.53 -5.39
C TRP A 196 -0.18 -6.51 -4.96
N GLY A 197 0.05 -5.87 -3.83
CA GLY A 197 -0.91 -4.94 -3.22
C GLY A 197 -2.10 -5.62 -2.52
N SER A 198 -2.23 -6.95 -2.57
CA SER A 198 -3.28 -7.68 -1.84
C SER A 198 -3.00 -7.67 -0.34
N ARG A 199 -4.03 -7.92 0.47
CA ARG A 199 -3.89 -8.01 1.93
C ARG A 199 -2.82 -9.02 2.35
N ASP A 200 -2.84 -10.22 1.76
CA ASP A 200 -1.89 -11.28 2.06
C ASP A 200 -0.46 -10.93 1.66
N TRP A 201 -0.28 -10.26 0.52
CA TRP A 201 1.03 -9.81 0.06
C TRP A 201 1.61 -8.75 0.99
N MET A 202 0.80 -7.76 1.38
CA MET A 202 1.23 -6.69 2.29
C MET A 202 1.50 -7.22 3.71
N LEU A 203 0.68 -8.14 4.21
CA LEU A 203 0.94 -8.83 5.48
C LEU A 203 2.22 -9.65 5.45
N GLY A 204 2.48 -10.35 4.34
CA GLY A 204 3.74 -11.07 4.17
C GLY A 204 4.95 -10.13 4.18
N MET A 205 4.85 -8.97 3.49
CA MET A 205 5.90 -7.95 3.48
C MET A 205 6.16 -7.36 4.87
N LEU A 206 5.12 -7.15 5.69
CA LEU A 206 5.29 -6.74 7.09
C LEU A 206 5.82 -7.88 7.97
N HIS A 207 5.41 -9.12 7.70
CA HIS A 207 5.83 -10.27 8.49
C HIS A 207 7.35 -10.48 8.38
N ASP A 208 7.85 -10.61 7.15
CA ASP A 208 9.25 -10.81 6.85
C ASP A 208 9.58 -10.37 5.41
N PRO A 209 10.10 -9.14 5.20
CA PRO A 209 10.49 -8.65 3.88
C PRO A 209 11.76 -9.33 3.33
N THR A 210 12.45 -10.14 4.15
CA THR A 210 13.66 -10.88 3.78
C THR A 210 13.37 -12.26 3.17
N GLU A 211 12.10 -12.66 3.05
CA GLU A 211 11.72 -13.83 2.26
C GLU A 211 12.03 -13.62 0.76
N GLU A 212 12.40 -14.69 0.07
CA GLU A 212 12.78 -14.68 -1.36
C GLU A 212 11.67 -14.12 -2.27
N ARG A 213 10.41 -14.32 -1.92
CA ARG A 213 9.27 -13.77 -2.67
C ARG A 213 9.13 -12.24 -2.58
N PHE A 214 9.85 -11.60 -1.67
CA PHE A 214 9.88 -10.14 -1.48
C PHE A 214 11.24 -9.59 -1.91
N TYR A 215 12.01 -9.04 -0.98
CA TYR A 215 13.30 -8.42 -1.28
C TYR A 215 14.48 -9.31 -0.90
N GLY A 216 14.28 -10.39 -0.15
CA GLY A 216 15.37 -11.32 0.14
C GLY A 216 16.57 -10.63 0.80
N ALA A 217 17.76 -10.93 0.27
CA ALA A 217 19.01 -10.26 0.65
C ALA A 217 19.12 -8.81 0.15
N ASP A 218 18.26 -8.39 -0.78
CA ASP A 218 18.18 -7.01 -1.26
C ASP A 218 17.25 -6.14 -0.37
N ASN A 219 16.69 -6.65 0.74
CA ASN A 219 15.93 -5.81 1.68
C ASN A 219 16.84 -4.73 2.29
N ASP A 220 16.55 -3.46 2.02
CA ASP A 220 17.33 -2.30 2.50
C ASP A 220 17.41 -2.29 4.05
N ARG A 221 16.28 -2.00 4.70
CA ARG A 221 16.22 -1.87 6.17
C ARG A 221 14.81 -2.03 6.74
N MET A 222 13.87 -2.57 5.96
CA MET A 222 12.52 -2.78 6.47
C MET A 222 12.55 -3.89 7.53
N PRO A 223 12.09 -3.63 8.77
CA PRO A 223 12.10 -4.64 9.83
C PRO A 223 11.16 -5.80 9.51
N SER A 224 11.49 -7.00 10.01
CA SER A 224 10.61 -8.16 9.92
C SER A 224 9.60 -8.13 11.09
N PHE A 225 8.60 -7.24 11.03
CA PHE A 225 7.73 -6.93 12.17
C PHE A 225 7.06 -8.18 12.76
N GLY A 226 6.58 -9.09 11.92
CA GLY A 226 5.96 -10.34 12.36
C GLY A 226 6.97 -11.36 12.89
N ALA A 227 8.04 -11.62 12.13
CA ALA A 227 9.06 -12.60 12.51
C ALA A 227 9.82 -12.20 13.79
N GLU A 228 10.08 -10.90 13.97
CA GLU A 228 10.72 -10.32 15.15
C GLU A 228 9.73 -10.00 16.29
N LYS A 229 8.43 -10.17 16.05
CA LYS A 229 7.34 -9.92 17.02
C LYS A 229 7.30 -8.48 17.53
N ILE A 230 7.62 -7.52 16.65
CA ILE A 230 7.47 -6.09 16.91
C ILE A 230 5.99 -5.71 16.89
N LEU A 231 5.23 -6.28 15.95
CA LEU A 231 3.77 -6.14 15.85
C LEU A 231 3.10 -7.51 15.92
N THR A 232 1.89 -7.53 16.47
CA THR A 232 0.99 -8.68 16.39
C THR A 232 0.37 -8.81 15.00
N GLU A 233 -0.18 -9.99 14.68
CA GLU A 233 -0.92 -10.20 13.42
C GLU A 233 -2.12 -9.24 13.29
N ASP A 234 -2.80 -8.95 14.41
CA ASP A 234 -3.93 -8.01 14.45
C ASP A 234 -3.47 -6.57 14.16
N GLU A 235 -2.37 -6.10 14.75
CA GLU A 235 -1.82 -4.77 14.49
C GLU A 235 -1.34 -4.61 13.05
N MET A 236 -0.65 -5.63 12.50
CA MET A 236 -0.28 -5.63 11.08
C MET A 236 -1.53 -5.60 10.19
N GLY A 237 -2.57 -6.35 10.55
CA GLY A 237 -3.87 -6.31 9.87
C GLY A 237 -4.46 -4.90 9.83
N LEU A 238 -4.54 -4.22 10.97
CA LEU A 238 -5.12 -2.88 11.08
C LEU A 238 -4.42 -1.84 10.21
N VAL A 239 -3.08 -1.84 10.16
CA VAL A 239 -2.34 -0.90 9.31
C VAL A 239 -2.43 -1.25 7.83
N VAL A 240 -2.41 -2.55 7.47
CA VAL A 240 -2.59 -3.00 6.08
C VAL A 240 -3.98 -2.66 5.57
N ASP A 241 -5.02 -2.93 6.36
CA ASP A 241 -6.40 -2.66 6.00
C ASP A 241 -6.62 -1.15 5.85
N TRP A 242 -5.98 -0.33 6.70
CA TRP A 242 -5.98 1.13 6.56
C TRP A 242 -5.22 1.65 5.32
N LEU A 243 -4.10 1.05 4.94
CA LEU A 243 -3.41 1.43 3.71
C LEU A 243 -4.23 1.07 2.45
N ARG A 244 -4.99 -0.02 2.51
CA ARG A 244 -5.74 -0.57 1.36
C ARG A 244 -7.09 0.08 1.12
N GLY A 245 -7.68 0.74 2.12
CA GLY A 245 -9.07 1.17 2.03
C GLY A 245 -10.08 0.20 2.65
N ASP A 246 -9.61 -0.87 3.30
CA ASP A 246 -10.41 -2.03 3.74
C ASP A 246 -11.03 -1.80 5.13
N TRP A 247 -11.91 -0.80 5.26
CA TRP A 247 -12.69 -0.59 6.48
C TRP A 247 -14.13 -0.19 6.16
N VAL A 248 -14.98 -0.31 7.18
CA VAL A 248 -16.38 0.08 7.10
C VAL A 248 -16.50 1.57 6.79
N ARG A 249 -17.22 1.90 5.70
CA ARG A 249 -17.62 3.26 5.32
C ARG A 249 -19.14 3.38 5.42
N GLN A 250 -19.65 4.55 5.80
CA GLN A 250 -21.10 4.78 5.94
C GLN A 250 -21.91 4.42 4.67
N ASP A 251 -21.31 4.54 3.48
CA ASP A 251 -21.99 4.26 2.21
C ASP A 251 -22.05 2.77 1.81
N SER A 252 -21.51 1.87 2.64
CA SER A 252 -21.49 0.43 2.32
C SER A 252 -22.84 -0.29 2.50
N GLN A 253 -23.91 0.43 2.86
CA GLN A 253 -25.29 -0.07 2.80
C GLN A 253 -26.24 0.95 2.18
N GLY A 254 -26.68 0.70 0.94
CA GLY A 254 -27.71 1.49 0.28
C GLY A 254 -27.99 1.08 -1.18
N HIS A 255 -28.30 -0.20 -1.40
CA HIS A 255 -29.18 -0.62 -2.49
C HIS A 255 -30.63 -0.58 -2.00
#